data_AF-A0A366XSG4-F1
#
_entry.id   AF-A0A366XSG4-F1
#
_cell.length_a   1.000
_cell.length_b   1.000
_cell.length_c   1.000
_cell.angle_alpha   90.00
_cell.angle_beta   90.00
_cell.angle_gamma   90.00
#
_symmetry.space_group_name_H-M   'P 1'
#
loop_
_entity.id
_entity.type
_entity.pdbx_description
1 polymer ?
#
loop_
_entity_poly.entity_id
_entity_poly.type
_entity_poly.pdbx_seq_one_letter_code
_entity_poly.pdbx_strand_id
1 'polypeptide(L)' 'MNRYEIHEKITHLKSRLEQGEYGFLNANDPIIHSLVKVKLSEDGIIDLDTVDTSIISALNSLK' A
#
# COMPACT_ATOMS: atom_id res chain seq x y z
N MET A 1 7.32 -10.67 5.62
CA MET A 1 6.01 -10.11 6.02
C MET A 1 4.94 -11.12 5.67
N ASN A 2 4.01 -11.38 6.58
CA ASN A 2 2.82 -12.17 6.32
C ASN A 2 1.72 -11.30 5.67
N ARG A 3 0.63 -11.94 5.21
CA ARG A 3 -0.49 -11.26 4.54
C ARG A 3 -1.15 -10.17 5.41
N TYR A 4 -1.24 -10.40 6.72
CA TYR A 4 -1.83 -9.44 7.67
C TYR A 4 -0.93 -8.21 7.87
N GLU A 5 0.39 -8.40 7.98
CA GLU A 5 1.36 -7.30 8.06
C GLU A 5 1.32 -6.44 6.78
N ILE A 6 1.21 -7.07 5.61
CA ILE A 6 1.05 -6.35 4.34
C ILE A 6 -0.26 -5.55 4.34
N HIS A 7 -1.36 -6.18 4.79
CA HIS A 7 -2.64 -5.51 4.92
C HIS A 7 -2.56 -4.28 5.84
N GLU A 8 -2.06 -4.43 7.07
CA GLU A 8 -1.93 -3.32 8.00
C GLU A 8 -1.06 -2.21 7.44
N LYS A 9 0.11 -2.54 6.88
CA LYS A 9 1.01 -1.52 6.32
C LYS A 9 0.39 -0.78 5.14
N ILE A 10 -0.29 -1.45 4.22
CA ILE A 10 -0.94 -0.78 3.07
C ILE A 10 -2.13 0.06 3.54
N THR A 11 -2.95 -0.44 4.45
CA THR A 11 -4.08 0.32 5.02
C THR A 11 -3.58 1.56 5.74
N HIS A 12 -2.51 1.44 6.53
CA HIS A 12 -1.87 2.56 7.19
C HIS A 12 -1.29 3.57 6.18
N LEU A 13 -0.65 3.08 5.11
CA LEU A 13 -0.13 3.93 4.04
C LEU A 13 -1.23 4.68 3.29
N LYS A 14 -2.36 4.03 2.98
CA LYS A 14 -3.54 4.65 2.38
C LYS A 14 -4.13 5.73 3.29
N SER A 15 -4.30 5.43 4.57
CA SER A 15 -4.81 6.40 5.55
C SER A 15 -3.92 7.65 5.64
N ARG A 16 -2.59 7.46 5.70
CA ARG A 16 -1.64 8.58 5.74
C ARG A 16 -1.60 9.38 4.44
N LEU A 17 -1.78 8.73 3.29
CA LEU A 17 -1.95 9.41 2.00
C LEU A 17 -3.21 10.28 1.99
N GLU A 18 -4.33 9.77 2.49
CA GLU A 18 -5.59 10.52 2.61
C GLU A 18 -5.47 11.70 3.57
N GLN A 19 -4.66 11.56 4.62
CA GLN A 19 -4.36 12.63 5.58
C GLN A 19 -3.31 13.62 5.07
N GLY A 20 -2.69 13.38 3.91
CA GLY A 20 -1.62 14.23 3.36
C GLY A 20 -0.32 14.21 4.19
N GLU A 21 -0.14 13.23 5.09
CA GLU A 21 1.03 13.12 5.97
C GLU A 21 2.29 12.67 5.21
N TYR A 22 2.13 11.95 4.11
CA TYR A 22 3.27 11.65 3.25
C TYR A 22 3.55 12.82 2.33
N GLY A 23 4.80 13.29 2.34
CA GLY A 23 5.40 14.09 1.27
C GLY A 23 5.56 13.31 -0.05
N PHE A 24 4.62 12.44 -0.41
CA PHE A 24 4.42 12.05 -1.80
C PHE A 24 3.91 13.30 -2.52
N LEU A 25 4.84 14.19 -2.82
CA LEU A 25 4.64 15.50 -3.44
C LEU A 25 4.02 15.41 -4.85
N ASN A 26 3.78 14.19 -5.35
CA ASN A 26 3.20 13.95 -6.65
C ASN A 26 2.25 12.74 -6.61
N ALA A 27 1.01 12.96 -7.05
CA ALA A 27 0.05 11.89 -7.36
C ALA A 27 0.58 10.91 -8.44
N ASN A 28 1.63 11.30 -9.17
CA ASN A 28 2.33 10.47 -10.15
C ASN A 28 3.37 9.51 -9.53
N ASP A 29 3.45 9.41 -8.20
CA ASP A 29 4.34 8.44 -7.58
C ASP A 29 3.91 7.01 -7.98
N PRO A 30 4.82 6.17 -8.52
CA PRO A 30 4.52 4.80 -8.89
C PRO A 30 3.92 3.98 -7.74
N ILE A 31 4.28 4.32 -6.49
CA ILE A 31 3.75 3.67 -5.29
C ILE A 31 2.28 4.02 -5.12
N ILE A 32 1.88 5.28 -5.29
CA ILE A 32 0.47 5.70 -5.22
C ILE A 32 -0.33 4.96 -6.29
N HIS A 33 0.12 5.00 -7.55
CA HIS A 33 -0.57 4.30 -8.65
C HIS A 33 -0.74 2.80 -8.40
N SER A 34 0.26 2.17 -7.79
CA SER A 34 0.19 0.74 -7.44
C SER A 34 -0.77 0.50 -6.27
N LEU A 35 -0.77 1.36 -5.24
CA LEU A 35 -1.67 1.26 -4.08
C LEU A 35 -3.15 1.36 -4.46
N VAL A 36 -3.49 2.18 -5.46
CA VAL A 36 -4.88 2.29 -5.95
C VAL A 36 -5.35 0.99 -6.60
N LYS A 37 -4.44 0.20 -7.17
CA LYS A 37 -4.76 -1.10 -7.80
C LYS A 37 -4.94 -2.23 -6.78
N VAL A 38 -4.47 -2.05 -5.55
CA VAL A 38 -4.59 -3.05 -4.49
C VAL A 38 -6.05 -3.23 -4.09
N LYS A 39 -6.54 -4.45 -4.23
CA LYS A 39 -7.92 -4.84 -3.89
C LYS A 39 -7.96 -5.62 -2.58
N LEU A 40 -9.16 -5.69 -2.03
CA LEU A 40 -9.49 -6.61 -0.95
C LEU A 40 -10.00 -7.91 -1.56
N SER A 41 -9.60 -9.01 -0.94
CA SER A 41 -10.11 -10.36 -1.18
C SER A 41 -11.44 -10.54 -0.43
N GLU A 42 -12.11 -11.67 -0.65
CA GLU A 42 -13.44 -11.98 -0.08
C GLU A 42 -13.47 -11.99 1.47
N ASP A 43 -12.31 -12.20 2.10
CA ASP A 43 -12.09 -12.15 3.54
C ASP A 43 -11.85 -10.73 4.10
N GLY A 44 -11.92 -9.69 3.25
CA GLY A 44 -11.70 -8.30 3.64
C GLY A 44 -10.23 -7.92 3.88
N ILE A 45 -9.31 -8.87 3.67
CA ILE A 45 -7.86 -8.66 3.73
C ILE A 45 -7.35 -8.35 2.32
N ILE A 46 -6.21 -7.66 2.21
CA ILE A 46 -5.62 -7.35 0.91
C ILE A 46 -5.35 -8.63 0.11
N ASP A 47 -5.71 -8.57 -1.16
CA ASP A 47 -5.40 -9.57 -2.15
C ASP A 47 -3.96 -9.38 -2.64
N LEU A 48 -3.09 -10.32 -2.25
CA LEU A 48 -1.67 -10.26 -2.56
C LEU A 48 -1.39 -10.37 -4.06
N ASP A 49 -2.26 -11.00 -4.84
CA ASP A 49 -2.12 -11.08 -6.29
C ASP A 49 -2.30 -9.70 -6.97
N THR A 50 -2.93 -8.76 -6.27
CA THR A 50 -3.08 -7.36 -6.73
C THR A 50 -2.01 -6.42 -6.18
N VAL A 51 -1.14 -6.90 -5.28
CA VAL A 51 -0.06 -6.11 -4.69
C VAL A 51 1.18 -6.20 -5.58
N ASP A 52 1.50 -5.09 -6.23
CA ASP A 52 2.71 -4.98 -7.04
C ASP A 52 3.97 -5.13 -6.16
N THR A 53 5.01 -5.75 -6.71
CA THR A 53 6.29 -5.95 -5.99
C THR A 53 6.91 -4.63 -5.55
N SER A 54 6.66 -3.56 -6.31
CA SER A 54 7.08 -2.19 -5.99
C SER A 54 6.53 -1.70 -4.66
N ILE A 55 5.29 -2.09 -4.31
CA ILE A 55 4.67 -1.77 -3.02
C ILE A 55 5.41 -2.53 -1.91
N ILE A 56 5.67 -3.82 -2.09
CA ILE A 56 6.41 -4.62 -1.10
C ILE A 56 7.79 -4.03 -0.81
N SER A 57 8.52 -3.59 -1.86
CA SER A 57 9.80 -2.91 -1.70
C SER A 57 9.66 -1.59 -0.93
N ALA A 58 8.66 -0.76 -1.25
CA ALA A 58 8.40 0.47 -0.52
C ALA A 58 8.04 0.21 0.96
N LEU A 59 7.19 -0.77 1.24
CA LEU A 59 6.80 -1.17 2.60
C LEU A 59 7.97 -1.66 3.46
N ASN A 60 9.02 -2.21 2.84
CA ASN A 60 10.25 -2.60 3.53
C ASN A 60 11.19 -1.42 3.77
N SER A 61 11.15 -0.39 2.92
CA SER A 61 11.91 0.85 3.10
C SER A 61 11.28 1.79 4.13
N LEU A 62 9.98 1.64 4.42
CA LEU A 62 9.28 2.33 5.48
C LEU A 62 9.60 1.66 6.83
N LYS A 63 10.60 2.23 7.52
CA LYS A 63 10.95 1.92 8.92
C LYS A 63 9.99 2.60 9.90
#